data_AF-A0A849Q1D4-F1
#
_entry.id   AF-A0A849Q1D4-F1
#
_cell.length_a   1.000
_cell.length_b   1.000
_cell.length_c   1.000
_cell.angle_alpha   90.00
_cell.angle_beta   90.00
_cell.angle_gamma   90.00
#
_symmetry.space_group_name_H-M   'P 1'
#
loop_
_entity.id
_entity.type
_entity.pdbx_description
1 polymer ?
#
loop_
_entity_poly.entity_id
_entity_poly.type
_entity_poly.pdbx_seq_one_letter_code
_entity_poly.pdbx_strand_id
1 'polypeptide(L)'
;MTNEQNGATFEASIEMTEKNLEFAKPPISVETIVSTFKKYDLRYIVIFADNMFYVAQQDLQPYHPMYVDDSYPEDIELIFDLMTVERIRKIEYINGVLKRSPIEEHPDA
;
A
#
# COMPACT_ATOMS: atom_id res chain seq x y z
N MET A 1 -35.04 -3.19 -11.68
CA MET A 1 -33.66 -2.91 -12.11
C MET A 1 -32.87 -2.79 -10.82
N THR A 2 -32.14 -3.83 -10.47
CA THR A 2 -31.43 -3.99 -9.20
C THR A 2 -30.15 -3.15 -9.25
N ASN A 3 -30.06 -2.17 -8.36
CA ASN A 3 -28.80 -1.49 -8.04
C ASN A 3 -27.90 -2.49 -7.32
N GLU A 4 -26.97 -3.11 -8.04
CA GLU A 4 -25.83 -3.78 -7.41
C GLU A 4 -24.82 -2.69 -7.00
N GLN A 5 -25.06 -2.08 -5.84
CA GLN A 5 -24.00 -1.40 -5.09
C GLN A 5 -23.10 -2.46 -4.46
N ASN A 6 -22.22 -3.06 -5.25
CA ASN A 6 -21.02 -3.74 -4.76
C ASN A 6 -19.82 -2.82 -4.95
N GLY A 7 -19.88 -1.65 -4.30
CA GLY A 7 -18.68 -0.89 -3.99
C GLY A 7 -18.30 -1.27 -2.58
N ALA A 8 -17.33 -2.17 -2.41
CA ALA A 8 -16.69 -2.39 -1.12
C ALA A 8 -16.42 -1.01 -0.51
N THR A 9 -16.97 -0.76 0.67
CA THR A 9 -16.80 0.48 1.41
C THR A 9 -15.33 0.60 1.79
N PHE A 10 -14.50 1.08 0.87
CA PHE A 10 -13.11 1.38 1.18
C PHE A 10 -13.15 2.57 2.13
N GLU A 11 -12.66 2.33 3.35
CA GLU A 11 -12.41 3.31 4.40
C GLU A 11 -11.85 4.62 3.83
N ALA A 12 -12.15 5.74 4.49
CA ALA A 12 -11.68 7.06 4.09
C ALA A 12 -10.16 7.07 3.90
N SER A 13 -9.71 7.16 2.64
CA SER A 13 -8.28 7.21 2.35
C SER A 13 -7.72 8.60 2.70
N ILE A 14 -6.70 8.60 3.56
CA ILE A 14 -6.09 9.80 4.13
C ILE A 14 -4.81 10.09 3.35
N GLU A 15 -4.58 11.35 2.99
CA GLU A 15 -3.32 11.76 2.37
C GLU A 15 -2.13 11.43 3.29
N MET A 16 -1.10 10.83 2.71
CA MET A 16 0.11 10.48 3.47
C MET A 16 0.96 11.73 3.72
N THR A 17 1.43 11.84 4.95
CA THR A 17 2.34 12.87 5.43
C THR A 17 3.49 12.22 6.18
N GLU A 18 4.58 12.95 6.42
CA GLU A 18 5.74 12.45 7.16
C GLU A 18 5.38 11.95 8.58
N LYS A 19 4.33 12.50 9.19
CA LYS A 19 3.81 12.04 10.48
C LYS A 19 3.35 10.57 10.45
N ASN A 20 3.03 10.04 9.27
CA ASN A 20 2.62 8.65 9.11
C ASN A 20 3.80 7.68 9.01
N LEU A 21 5.04 8.17 9.12
CA LEU A 21 6.28 7.40 8.92
C LEU A 21 7.20 7.47 10.16
N GLU A 22 6.70 7.98 11.30
CA GLU A 22 7.49 8.29 12.49
C GLU A 22 8.14 7.06 13.14
N PHE A 23 7.58 5.86 12.95
CA PHE A 23 8.05 4.61 13.52
C PHE A 23 8.80 3.73 12.51
N ALA A 24 8.83 4.13 11.23
CA ALA A 24 9.53 3.43 10.17
C ALA A 24 11.03 3.24 10.48
N LYS A 25 11.51 2.01 10.33
CA LYS A 25 12.93 1.66 10.49
C LYS A 25 13.36 0.76 9.33
N PRO A 26 14.27 1.20 8.45
CA PRO A 26 14.94 2.52 8.45
C PRO A 26 13.97 3.68 8.16
N PRO A 27 14.35 4.93 8.49
CA PRO A 27 13.55 6.10 8.15
C PRO A 27 13.31 6.19 6.64
N ILE A 28 12.07 6.44 6.25
CA ILE A 28 11.64 6.62 4.87
C ILE A 28 10.81 7.91 4.80
N SER A 29 10.90 8.65 3.69
CA SER A 29 10.10 9.85 3.45
C SER A 29 8.93 9.56 2.51
N VAL A 30 7.92 10.44 2.51
CA VAL A 30 6.81 10.36 1.55
C VAL A 30 7.33 10.47 0.11
N GLU A 31 8.34 11.30 -0.13
CA GLU A 31 8.96 11.47 -1.44
C GLU A 31 9.63 10.17 -1.95
N THR A 32 10.27 9.42 -1.06
CA THR A 32 10.84 8.11 -1.41
C THR A 32 9.74 7.14 -1.83
N ILE A 33 8.64 7.08 -1.09
CA ILE A 33 7.49 6.20 -1.43
C ILE A 33 6.92 6.61 -2.79
N VAL A 34 6.70 7.91 -3.02
CA VAL A 34 6.22 8.42 -4.32
C VAL A 34 7.18 8.05 -5.45
N SER A 35 8.48 8.16 -5.23
CA SER A 35 9.50 7.83 -6.22
C SER A 35 9.48 6.33 -6.56
N THR A 36 9.32 5.45 -5.56
CA THR A 36 9.14 4.01 -5.77
C THR A 36 7.89 3.71 -6.58
N PHE A 37 6.74 4.31 -6.22
CA PHE A 37 5.48 4.11 -6.94
C PHE A 37 5.60 4.55 -8.41
N LYS A 38 6.29 5.66 -8.70
CA LYS A 38 6.56 6.09 -10.07
C LYS A 38 7.51 5.15 -10.82
N LYS A 39 8.59 4.71 -10.16
CA LYS A 39 9.64 3.87 -10.75
C LYS A 39 9.09 2.55 -11.28
N TYR A 40 8.15 1.92 -10.58
CA TYR A 40 7.55 0.65 -10.97
C TYR A 40 6.12 0.76 -11.53
N ASP A 41 5.66 1.98 -11.79
CA ASP A 41 4.30 2.26 -12.28
C ASP A 41 3.21 1.65 -11.39
N LEU A 42 3.37 1.77 -10.06
CA LEU A 42 2.45 1.18 -9.08
C LEU A 42 1.21 2.05 -8.87
N ARG A 43 0.06 1.40 -8.74
CA ARG A 43 -1.22 1.99 -8.33
C ARG A 43 -1.43 1.88 -6.83
N TYR A 44 -1.28 0.68 -6.28
CA TYR A 44 -1.50 0.44 -4.86
C TYR A 44 -0.75 -0.79 -4.37
N ILE A 45 -0.51 -0.79 -3.07
CA ILE A 45 -0.05 -1.95 -2.30
C ILE A 45 -1.08 -2.17 -1.19
N VAL A 46 -1.51 -3.42 -1.00
CA VAL A 46 -2.41 -3.84 0.08
C VAL A 46 -1.72 -4.94 0.88
N ILE A 47 -1.73 -4.81 2.21
CA ILE A 47 -1.33 -5.87 3.14
C ILE A 47 -2.57 -6.66 3.57
N PHE A 48 -2.49 -7.98 3.59
CA PHE A 48 -3.52 -8.90 4.08
C PHE A 48 -3.09 -9.50 5.43
N ALA A 49 -3.86 -10.47 5.94
CA ALA A 49 -3.43 -11.27 7.08
C ALA A 49 -2.07 -11.94 6.79
N ASP A 50 -1.33 -12.27 7.85
CA ASP A 50 -0.03 -12.94 7.78
C ASP A 50 1.05 -12.22 6.97
N ASN A 51 1.00 -10.88 6.92
CA ASN A 51 1.94 -10.04 6.17
C ASN A 51 2.04 -10.44 4.68
N MET A 52 0.95 -10.90 4.09
CA MET A 52 0.87 -11.13 2.65
C MET A 52 0.58 -9.82 1.93
N PHE A 53 1.31 -9.53 0.87
CA PHE A 53 1.16 -8.29 0.10
C PHE A 53 0.63 -8.55 -1.31
N TYR A 54 -0.22 -7.64 -1.79
CA TYR A 54 -0.58 -7.54 -3.19
C TYR A 54 -0.17 -6.18 -3.72
N VAL A 55 0.55 -6.19 -4.84
CA VAL A 55 1.04 -5.00 -5.52
C VAL A 55 0.35 -4.91 -6.88
N ALA A 56 -0.25 -3.77 -7.18
CA ALA A 56 -0.87 -3.51 -8.49
C ALA A 56 -0.19 -2.35 -9.21
N GLN A 57 -0.10 -2.47 -10.53
CA GLN A 57 0.31 -1.40 -11.45
C GLN A 57 -0.85 -0.46 -11.80
N GLN A 58 -0.56 0.67 -12.46
CA GLN A 58 -1.55 1.68 -12.86
C GLN A 58 -2.66 1.13 -13.77
N ASP A 59 -2.37 0.09 -14.56
CA ASP A 59 -3.35 -0.63 -15.39
C ASP A 59 -4.14 -1.72 -14.62
N LEU A 60 -3.95 -1.79 -13.30
CA LEU A 60 -4.54 -2.76 -12.37
C LEU A 60 -4.06 -4.20 -12.56
N GLN A 61 -3.04 -4.43 -13.37
CA GLN A 61 -2.38 -5.73 -13.41
C GLN A 61 -1.54 -5.92 -12.14
N PRO A 62 -1.44 -7.16 -11.66
CA PRO A 62 -0.55 -7.47 -10.55
C PRO A 62 0.91 -7.26 -10.96
N TYR A 63 1.68 -6.63 -10.07
CA TYR A 63 3.13 -6.54 -10.18
C TYR A 63 3.75 -7.68 -9.39
N HIS A 64 4.68 -8.40 -10.00
CA HIS A 64 5.37 -9.52 -9.38
C HIS A 64 6.84 -9.50 -9.81
N PRO A 65 7.75 -10.05 -8.99
CA PRO A 65 9.10 -10.35 -9.41
C PRO A 65 9.13 -11.22 -10.68
N MET A 66 10.20 -11.12 -11.46
CA MET A 66 10.33 -11.83 -12.73
C MET A 66 10.32 -13.36 -12.56
N TYR A 67 10.81 -13.85 -11.43
CA TYR A 67 10.83 -15.26 -11.07
C TYR A 67 10.00 -15.50 -9.80
N VAL A 68 9.38 -16.68 -9.71
CA VAL A 68 8.41 -17.02 -8.64
C VAL A 68 9.02 -16.99 -7.24
N ASP A 69 10.31 -17.33 -7.12
CA ASP A 69 11.02 -17.41 -5.84
C ASP A 69 11.85 -16.14 -5.55
N ASP A 70 11.75 -15.11 -6.40
CA ASP A 70 12.44 -13.83 -6.18
C ASP A 70 11.66 -12.97 -5.19
N SER A 71 12.41 -12.19 -4.40
CA SER A 71 11.86 -11.11 -3.59
C SER A 71 11.43 -9.93 -4.48
N TYR A 72 10.59 -9.06 -3.93
CA TYR A 72 10.36 -7.77 -4.58
C TYR A 72 11.65 -6.94 -4.54
N PRO A 73 11.78 -5.95 -5.44
CA PRO A 73 12.84 -4.95 -5.34
C PRO A 73 12.90 -4.33 -3.94
N GLU A 74 14.11 -4.05 -3.45
CA GLU A 74 14.38 -3.57 -2.09
C GLU A 74 13.54 -2.34 -1.69
N ASP A 75 13.29 -1.43 -2.63
CA ASP A 75 12.49 -0.24 -2.41
C ASP A 75 10.98 -0.51 -2.27
N ILE A 76 10.48 -1.64 -2.79
CA ILE A 76 9.12 -2.14 -2.51
C ILE A 76 9.09 -2.90 -1.18
N GLU A 77 10.08 -3.74 -0.89
CA GLU A 77 10.20 -4.46 0.39
C GLU A 77 10.25 -3.47 1.57
N LEU A 78 10.95 -2.34 1.42
CA LEU A 78 10.96 -1.28 2.43
C LEU A 78 9.56 -0.69 2.70
N ILE A 79 8.70 -0.65 1.69
CA ILE A 79 7.30 -0.22 1.86
C ILE A 79 6.50 -1.30 2.58
N PHE A 80 6.80 -2.59 2.38
CA PHE A 80 6.14 -3.67 3.13
C PHE A 80 6.46 -3.60 4.63
N ASP A 81 7.73 -3.37 4.96
CA ASP A 81 8.16 -3.16 6.35
C ASP A 81 7.47 -1.95 6.96
N LEU A 82 7.44 -0.82 6.24
CA LEU A 82 6.72 0.37 6.65
C LEU A 82 5.24 0.09 6.92
N MET A 83 4.55 -0.57 5.99
CA MET A 83 3.12 -0.86 6.11
C MET A 83 2.81 -1.73 7.33
N THR A 84 3.70 -2.67 7.64
CA THR A 84 3.58 -3.53 8.82
C THR A 84 3.78 -2.75 10.10
N VAL A 85 4.86 -1.96 10.19
CA VAL A 85 5.22 -1.19 11.39
C VAL A 85 4.20 -0.09 11.70
N GLU A 86 3.77 0.65 10.68
CA GLU A 86 2.82 1.76 10.81
C GLU A 86 1.35 1.32 10.79
N ARG A 87 1.10 0.01 10.67
CA ARG A 87 -0.25 -0.60 10.60
C ARG A 87 -1.10 0.03 9.48
N ILE A 88 -0.52 0.17 8.30
CA ILE A 88 -1.15 0.71 7.10
C ILE A 88 -1.69 -0.45 6.26
N ARG A 89 -3.00 -0.49 6.04
CA ARG A 89 -3.66 -1.55 5.26
C ARG A 89 -3.40 -1.43 3.77
N LYS A 90 -3.43 -0.20 3.27
CA LYS A 90 -3.28 0.10 1.85
C LYS A 90 -2.53 1.40 1.68
N ILE A 91 -1.64 1.43 0.70
CA ILE A 91 -1.06 2.66 0.15
C ILE A 91 -1.50 2.73 -1.31
N GLU A 92 -2.01 3.87 -1.76
CA GLU A 92 -2.40 4.10 -3.15
C GLU A 92 -1.83 5.40 -3.70
N TYR A 93 -1.40 5.38 -4.95
CA TYR A 93 -0.90 6.55 -5.68
C TYR A 93 -1.80 6.85 -6.88
N ILE A 94 -2.58 7.92 -6.74
CA ILE A 94 -3.63 8.27 -7.71
C ILE A 94 -3.53 9.77 -7.99
N ASN A 95 -3.46 10.13 -9.27
CA ASN A 95 -3.44 11.53 -9.73
C ASN A 95 -2.37 12.39 -9.04
N GLY A 96 -1.20 11.82 -8.77
CA GLY A 96 -0.09 12.53 -8.14
C GLY A 96 -0.11 12.54 -6.61
N VAL A 97 -1.15 12.00 -5.97
CA VAL A 97 -1.33 12.03 -4.50
C VAL A 97 -1.18 10.63 -3.93
N LEU A 98 -0.38 10.51 -2.87
CA LEU A 98 -0.22 9.28 -2.10
C LEU A 98 -1.23 9.28 -0.94
N LYS A 99 -2.01 8.21 -0.84
CA LYS A 99 -3.01 8.04 0.22
C LYS A 99 -2.83 6.71 0.93
N ARG A 100 -3.31 6.63 2.17
CA ARG A 100 -3.33 5.41 2.97
C ARG A 100 -4.70 5.10 3.54
N SER A 101 -4.94 3.84 3.86
CA SER A 101 -5.99 3.41 4.80
C SER A 101 -5.36 2.67 5.99
N PRO A 102 -5.87 2.85 7.22
CA PRO A 102 -5.39 2.11 8.38
C PRO A 102 -5.82 0.63 8.31
N ILE A 103 -5.19 -0.24 9.10
CA ILE A 103 -5.73 -1.56 9.41
C ILE A 103 -6.84 -1.36 10.45
N GLU A 104 -8.09 -1.68 10.12
CA GLU A 104 -9.18 -1.71 11.09
C GLU A 104 -8.82 -2.65 12.26
N GLU A 105 -8.78 -2.09 13.47
CA GLU A 105 -8.87 -2.91 14.68
C GLU A 105 -10.32 -3.32 14.80
N HIS A 106 -10.65 -4.56 14.46
CA HIS A 106 -11.87 -5.14 14.99
C HIS A 106 -11.68 -5.27 16.51
N PRO A 107 -12.43 -4.54 17.36
CA PRO A 107 -12.48 -4.89 18.76
C PRO A 107 -13.01 -6.32 18.83
N ASP A 108 -12.28 -7.19 19.53
CA ASP A 108 -12.64 -8.59 19.72
C ASP A 108 -14.14 -8.70 20.05
N ALA A 109 -14.88 -9.44 19.23
CA ALA A 109 -16.30 -9.75 19.42
C ALA A 109 -16.50 -10.79 20.51
#